data_AF-A0A9D6M478-F1
#
_entry.id   AF-A0A9D6M478-F1
#
_cell.length_a   1.000
_cell.length_b   1.000
_cell.length_c   1.000
_cell.angle_alpha   90.00
_cell.angle_beta   90.00
_cell.angle_gamma   90.00
#
_symmetry.space_group_name_H-M   'P 1'
#
loop_
_entity.id
_entity.type
_entity.pdbx_description
1 polymer ?
#
loop_
_entity_poly.entity_id
_entity_poly.type
_entity_poly.pdbx_seq_one_letter_code
_entity_poly.pdbx_strand_id
1 'polypeptide(L)'
;MPKKRIILSVVIILIAAIGLYIFLMEDDRKAAQEAAELYIKAVRDRNFDVIYDLNSVSRKRKLFIERRSYDLKDSSAKKDELLKQAYDEQKASFDSASWSFDLNAVWAEKFVFISGMKYKIVNVVRELNVDSPTTFYVKRIDVVVEAEMEYSSRDAAPVYGGRNIKKAVYLIKMIHSRNIARAVKDIAVDDKWHP
;
A
#
# COMPACT_ATOMS: atom_id res chain seq x y z
N MET A 1 4.72 -55.39 -1.04
CA MET A 1 4.12 -54.37 -1.93
C MET A 1 3.52 -53.10 -1.28
N PRO A 2 3.52 -52.83 0.05
CA PRO A 2 2.90 -51.63 0.60
C PRO A 2 3.76 -50.35 0.52
N LYS A 3 5.10 -50.48 0.51
CA LYS A 3 6.02 -49.32 0.53
C LYS A 3 5.87 -48.38 -0.67
N LYS A 4 5.69 -48.92 -1.89
CA LYS A 4 5.49 -48.10 -3.10
C LYS A 4 4.16 -47.33 -3.09
N ARG A 5 3.09 -47.92 -2.52
CA ARG A 5 1.79 -47.26 -2.39
C ARG A 5 1.83 -46.16 -1.34
N ILE A 6 2.51 -46.39 -0.21
CA ILE A 6 2.71 -45.37 0.84
C ILE A 6 3.53 -44.19 0.30
N ILE A 7 4.63 -44.45 -0.43
CA ILE A 7 5.46 -43.38 -1.03
C ILE A 7 4.64 -42.57 -2.05
N LEU A 8 3.85 -43.23 -2.89
CA LEU A 8 3.00 -42.55 -3.87
C LEU A 8 1.95 -41.66 -3.21
N SER A 9 1.30 -42.13 -2.14
CA SER A 9 0.34 -41.35 -1.37
C SER A 9 0.98 -40.13 -0.70
N VAL A 10 2.18 -40.28 -0.14
CA VAL A 10 2.91 -39.16 0.49
C VAL A 10 3.29 -38.09 -0.53
N VAL A 11 3.73 -38.48 -1.73
CA VAL A 11 4.09 -37.53 -2.80
C VAL A 11 2.86 -36.75 -3.29
N ILE A 12 1.71 -37.41 -3.45
CA ILE A 12 0.46 -36.75 -3.86
C ILE A 12 0.00 -35.74 -2.81
N ILE A 13 0.08 -36.08 -1.52
CA ILE A 13 -0.25 -35.16 -0.42
C ILE A 13 0.70 -33.95 -0.41
N LEU A 14 1.99 -34.17 -0.66
CA LEU A 14 2.97 -33.08 -0.73
C LEU A 14 2.67 -32.12 -1.89
N ILE A 15 2.36 -32.65 -3.08
CA ILE A 15 2.00 -31.85 -4.26
C ILE A 15 0.70 -31.06 -4.00
N ALA A 16 -0.29 -31.69 -3.37
CA ALA A 16 -1.54 -31.01 -3.00
C ALA A 16 -1.30 -29.91 -1.95
N ALA A 17 -0.44 -30.14 -0.96
CA ALA A 17 -0.08 -29.14 0.05
C ALA A 17 0.70 -27.97 -0.55
N ILE A 18 1.63 -28.24 -1.47
CA ILE A 18 2.37 -27.21 -2.22
C ILE A 18 1.42 -26.42 -3.12
N GLY A 19 0.51 -27.10 -3.83
CA GLY A 19 -0.50 -26.46 -4.68
C GLY A 19 -1.46 -25.56 -3.89
N LEU A 20 -1.94 -26.03 -2.73
CA LEU A 20 -2.79 -25.25 -1.83
C LEU A 20 -2.03 -24.04 -1.25
N TYR A 21 -0.77 -24.24 -0.87
CA TYR A 21 0.09 -23.15 -0.38
C TYR A 21 0.34 -22.09 -1.45
N ILE A 22 0.62 -22.50 -2.70
CA ILE A 22 0.79 -21.58 -3.84
C ILE A 22 -0.51 -20.83 -4.12
N PHE A 23 -1.65 -21.53 -4.15
CA PHE A 23 -2.98 -20.94 -4.39
C PHE A 23 -3.37 -19.90 -3.33
N LEU A 24 -3.16 -20.21 -2.05
CA LEU A 24 -3.37 -19.26 -0.95
C LEU A 24 -2.39 -18.08 -1.00
N MET A 25 -1.21 -18.25 -1.59
CA MET A 25 -0.24 -17.17 -1.75
C MET A 25 -0.53 -16.24 -2.94
N GLU A 26 -1.08 -16.79 -4.02
CA GLU A 26 -1.40 -16.11 -5.26
C GLU A 26 -2.54 -15.09 -5.07
N ASP A 27 -3.52 -15.42 -4.23
CA ASP A 27 -4.68 -14.56 -3.94
C ASP A 27 -4.26 -13.24 -3.25
N ASP A 28 -3.41 -13.27 -2.22
CA ASP A 28 -2.98 -12.00 -1.59
C ASP A 28 -2.01 -11.20 -2.46
N ARG A 29 -1.18 -11.87 -3.29
CA ARG A 29 -0.25 -11.16 -4.18
C ARG A 29 -1.01 -10.40 -5.25
N LYS A 30 -1.98 -11.05 -5.88
CA LYS A 30 -2.86 -10.44 -6.86
C LYS A 30 -3.70 -9.33 -6.23
N ALA A 31 -4.29 -9.58 -5.06
CA ALA A 31 -5.05 -8.55 -4.33
C ALA A 31 -4.18 -7.34 -3.94
N ALA A 32 -2.95 -7.57 -3.49
CA ALA A 32 -2.01 -6.49 -3.18
C ALA A 32 -1.61 -5.68 -4.41
N GLN A 33 -1.38 -6.36 -5.53
CA GLN A 33 -1.11 -5.71 -6.81
C GLN A 33 -2.30 -4.84 -7.24
N GLU A 34 -3.51 -5.40 -7.29
CA GLU A 34 -4.73 -4.67 -7.67
C GLU A 34 -4.99 -3.46 -6.77
N ALA A 35 -4.80 -3.61 -5.45
CA ALA A 35 -4.95 -2.53 -4.50
C ALA A 35 -3.89 -1.43 -4.68
N ALA A 36 -2.63 -1.81 -4.97
CA ALA A 36 -1.57 -0.85 -5.25
C ALA A 36 -1.83 -0.11 -6.57
N GLU A 37 -2.27 -0.79 -7.63
CA GLU A 37 -2.66 -0.16 -8.90
C GLU A 37 -3.80 0.83 -8.71
N LEU A 38 -4.83 0.43 -7.96
CA LEU A 38 -5.97 1.30 -7.65
C LEU A 38 -5.53 2.53 -6.86
N TYR A 39 -4.62 2.37 -5.89
CA TYR A 39 -4.10 3.48 -5.11
C TYR A 39 -3.27 4.45 -5.94
N ILE A 40 -2.30 3.95 -6.72
CA ILE A 40 -1.48 4.77 -7.61
C ILE A 40 -2.38 5.58 -8.55
N LYS A 41 -3.39 4.93 -9.15
CA LYS A 41 -4.38 5.58 -10.01
C LYS A 41 -5.17 6.65 -9.26
N ALA A 42 -5.67 6.34 -8.06
CA ALA A 42 -6.45 7.29 -7.27
C ALA A 42 -5.66 8.53 -6.87
N VAL A 43 -4.39 8.37 -6.45
CA VAL A 43 -3.52 9.50 -6.10
C VAL A 43 -3.20 10.35 -7.32
N ARG A 44 -2.93 9.72 -8.47
CA ARG A 44 -2.70 10.39 -9.75
C ARG A 44 -3.92 11.20 -10.18
N ASP A 45 -5.10 10.60 -10.09
CA ASP A 45 -6.37 11.19 -10.54
C ASP A 45 -6.99 12.11 -9.46
N ARG A 46 -6.31 12.32 -8.32
CA ARG A 46 -6.78 13.12 -7.17
C ARG A 46 -8.13 12.65 -6.61
N ASN A 47 -8.44 11.37 -6.76
CA ASN A 47 -9.67 10.78 -6.22
C ASN A 47 -9.48 10.48 -4.72
N PHE A 48 -9.77 11.48 -3.89
CA PHE A 48 -9.56 11.38 -2.45
C PHE A 48 -10.43 10.32 -1.77
N ASP A 49 -11.63 10.03 -2.28
CA ASP A 49 -12.51 9.02 -1.71
C ASP A 49 -11.84 7.64 -1.70
N VAL A 50 -11.24 7.27 -2.83
CA VAL A 50 -10.53 5.99 -2.97
C VAL A 50 -9.23 5.98 -2.15
N ILE A 51 -8.51 7.10 -2.09
CA ILE A 51 -7.30 7.23 -1.28
C ILE A 51 -7.64 7.03 0.20
N TYR A 52 -8.69 7.68 0.68
CA TYR A 52 -9.17 7.62 2.05
C TYR A 52 -9.58 6.19 2.45
N ASP A 53 -10.26 5.47 1.57
CA ASP A 53 -10.68 4.09 1.85
C ASP A 53 -9.53 3.08 1.81
N LEU A 54 -8.42 3.37 1.12
CA LEU A 54 -7.25 2.49 1.03
C LEU A 54 -6.15 2.81 2.05
N ASN A 55 -6.10 4.04 2.55
CA ASN A 55 -5.09 4.50 3.49
C ASN A 55 -5.29 3.92 4.90
N SER A 56 -4.22 3.36 5.49
CA SER A 56 -4.30 2.67 6.77
C SER A 56 -4.64 3.55 7.96
N VAL A 57 -4.20 4.81 7.95
CA VAL A 57 -4.46 5.76 9.03
C VAL A 57 -5.93 6.13 9.01
N SER A 58 -6.45 6.43 7.82
CA SER A 58 -7.86 6.72 7.56
C SER A 58 -8.76 5.55 7.99
N ARG A 59 -8.45 4.34 7.53
CA ARG A 59 -9.19 3.11 7.89
C ARG A 59 -9.15 2.81 9.38
N LYS A 60 -7.99 2.97 10.02
CA LYS A 60 -7.85 2.76 11.47
C LYS A 60 -8.71 3.77 12.23
N ARG A 61 -8.71 5.04 11.85
CA ARG A 61 -9.55 6.08 12.46
C ARG A 61 -11.04 5.78 12.28
N LYS A 62 -11.46 5.42 11.06
CA LYS A 62 -12.84 4.99 10.75
C LYS A 62 -13.29 3.83 11.64
N LEU A 63 -12.47 2.80 11.75
CA LEU A 63 -12.75 1.63 12.60
C LEU A 63 -12.89 2.00 14.09
N PHE A 64 -12.05 2.91 14.60
CA PHE A 64 -12.16 3.38 15.99
C PHE A 64 -13.46 4.14 16.24
N ILE A 65 -13.86 5.02 15.33
CA ILE A 65 -15.12 5.76 15.42
C ILE A 65 -16.30 4.79 15.40
N GLU A 66 -16.29 3.83 14.47
CA GLU A 66 -17.32 2.80 14.34
C GLU A 66 -17.44 1.94 15.62
N ARG A 67 -16.33 1.46 16.17
CA ARG A 67 -16.35 0.66 17.41
C ARG A 67 -16.81 1.45 18.62
N ARG A 68 -16.30 2.67 18.81
CA ARG A 68 -16.69 3.53 19.93
C ARG A 68 -18.17 3.89 19.89
N SER A 69 -18.73 4.12 18.70
CA SER A 69 -20.16 4.39 18.53
C SER A 69 -21.04 3.20 18.90
N TYR A 70 -20.55 1.97 18.70
CA TYR A 70 -21.24 0.74 19.09
C TYR A 70 -21.28 0.56 20.61
N ASP A 71 -20.17 0.83 21.30
CA ASP A 71 -20.05 0.63 22.76
C ASP A 71 -20.82 1.66 23.60
N LEU A 72 -21.06 2.86 23.06
CA LEU A 72 -21.66 3.96 23.81
C LEU A 72 -23.19 4.08 23.68
N LYS A 73 -23.85 3.21 22.88
CA LYS A 73 -25.25 3.43 22.43
C LYS A 73 -25.46 4.87 21.95
N ASP A 74 -24.42 5.48 21.40
CA ASP A 74 -24.44 6.88 20.97
C ASP A 74 -25.30 6.97 19.71
N SER A 75 -26.09 8.05 19.59
CA SER A 75 -26.99 8.27 18.46
C SER A 75 -26.23 8.13 17.12
N SER A 76 -26.81 7.41 16.15
CA SER A 76 -26.24 7.22 14.81
C SER A 76 -25.84 8.55 14.14
N ALA A 77 -26.59 9.62 14.42
CA ALA A 77 -26.28 10.97 13.93
C ALA A 77 -24.88 11.45 14.35
N LYS A 78 -24.48 11.20 15.61
CA LYS A 78 -23.18 11.61 16.14
C LYS A 78 -22.03 10.79 15.54
N LYS A 79 -22.28 9.52 15.22
CA LYS A 79 -21.33 8.68 14.50
C LYS A 79 -21.07 9.24 13.10
N ASP A 80 -22.13 9.56 12.36
CA ASP A 80 -22.02 10.07 10.99
C ASP A 80 -21.33 11.43 10.95
N GLU A 81 -21.60 12.30 11.93
CA GLU A 81 -20.87 13.56 12.11
C GLU A 81 -19.37 13.34 12.35
N LEU A 82 -18.98 12.42 13.23
CA LEU A 82 -17.58 12.13 13.51
C LEU A 82 -16.86 11.52 12.30
N LEU A 83 -17.54 10.66 11.53
CA LEU A 83 -17.00 10.09 10.30
C LEU A 83 -16.79 11.15 9.23
N LYS A 84 -17.77 12.05 9.06
CA LYS A 84 -17.67 13.19 8.14
C LYS A 84 -16.53 14.13 8.52
N GLN A 85 -16.44 14.51 9.79
CA GLN A 85 -15.36 15.34 10.30
C GLN A 85 -13.99 14.69 10.04
N ALA A 86 -13.84 13.39 10.32
CA ALA A 86 -12.59 12.68 10.09
C ALA A 86 -12.19 12.59 8.61
N TYR A 87 -13.17 12.52 7.71
CA TYR A 87 -12.96 12.60 6.26
C TYR A 87 -12.53 14.02 5.86
N ASP A 88 -13.28 15.05 6.27
CA ASP A 88 -13.03 16.44 5.89
C ASP A 88 -11.66 16.93 6.37
N GLU A 89 -11.26 16.58 7.59
CA GLU A 89 -9.92 16.89 8.13
C GLU A 89 -8.79 16.25 7.32
N GLN A 90 -8.96 14.99 6.91
CA GLN A 90 -7.93 14.30 6.14
C GLN A 90 -7.90 14.78 4.69
N LYS A 91 -9.07 15.11 4.12
CA LYS A 91 -9.15 15.73 2.81
C LYS A 91 -8.45 17.09 2.82
N ALA A 92 -8.74 17.92 3.81
CA ALA A 92 -8.07 19.20 3.98
C ALA A 92 -6.54 19.02 4.12
N SER A 93 -6.10 18.05 4.91
CA SER A 93 -4.67 17.70 5.05
C SER A 93 -4.04 17.23 3.74
N PHE A 94 -4.75 16.42 2.95
CA PHE A 94 -4.31 15.97 1.63
C PHE A 94 -4.23 17.12 0.63
N ASP A 95 -5.23 18.00 0.64
CA ASP A 95 -5.31 19.16 -0.24
C ASP A 95 -4.21 20.18 0.09
N SER A 96 -3.96 20.43 1.38
CA SER A 96 -2.95 21.37 1.88
C SER A 96 -1.53 20.81 1.92
N ALA A 97 -1.34 19.50 1.73
CA ALA A 97 -0.01 18.91 1.67
C ALA A 97 0.81 19.64 0.61
N SER A 98 2.03 20.04 0.98
CA SER A 98 3.03 20.68 0.14
C SER A 98 4.17 19.70 -0.14
N TRP A 99 4.90 19.93 -1.24
CA TRP A 99 6.06 19.11 -1.56
C TRP A 99 7.05 19.14 -0.39
N SER A 100 7.52 17.96 0.01
CA SER A 100 8.58 17.79 1.00
C SER A 100 9.56 16.73 0.50
N PHE A 101 10.85 16.96 0.76
CA PHE A 101 11.87 15.95 0.53
C PHE A 101 11.81 14.81 1.56
N ASP A 102 11.09 15.03 2.67
CA ASP A 102 10.83 13.98 3.64
C ASP A 102 9.80 13.01 3.07
N LEU A 103 10.26 11.79 2.76
CA LEU A 103 9.42 10.70 2.29
C LEU A 103 8.51 10.14 3.40
N ASN A 104 8.72 10.56 4.65
CA ASN A 104 7.79 10.33 5.75
C ASN A 104 6.74 11.42 5.89
N ALA A 105 6.79 12.48 5.06
CA ALA A 105 5.76 13.50 5.06
C ALA A 105 4.42 12.88 4.70
N VAL A 106 3.37 13.32 5.40
CA VAL A 106 2.02 12.87 5.14
C VAL A 106 1.63 13.25 3.72
N TRP A 107 1.09 12.28 2.96
CA TRP A 107 0.67 12.48 1.57
C TRP A 107 1.83 12.78 0.59
N ALA A 108 3.08 12.41 0.89
CA ALA A 108 4.20 12.59 -0.03
C ALA A 108 3.94 11.95 -1.42
N GLU A 109 3.18 10.86 -1.46
CA GLU A 109 2.79 10.16 -2.68
C GLU A 109 2.00 11.05 -3.67
N LYS A 110 1.31 12.10 -3.21
CA LYS A 110 0.53 13.04 -4.05
C LYS A 110 1.41 13.73 -5.09
N PHE A 111 2.70 13.85 -4.82
CA PHE A 111 3.61 14.54 -5.70
C PHE A 111 4.54 13.61 -6.47
N VAL A 112 4.54 12.35 -6.07
CA VAL A 112 5.23 11.28 -6.76
C VAL A 112 4.36 10.75 -7.89
N PHE A 113 3.10 10.48 -7.58
CA PHE A 113 2.14 9.89 -8.50
C PHE A 113 1.44 11.03 -9.26
N ILE A 114 2.04 11.41 -10.39
CA ILE A 114 1.61 12.55 -11.20
C ILE A 114 0.98 12.11 -12.52
N SER A 115 0.17 12.99 -13.11
CA SER A 115 -0.40 12.73 -14.44
C SER A 115 0.69 12.59 -15.50
N GLY A 116 0.48 11.67 -16.46
CA GLY A 116 1.43 11.42 -17.55
C GLY A 116 2.64 10.56 -17.19
N MET A 117 2.78 10.11 -15.94
CA MET A 117 3.79 9.10 -15.58
C MET A 117 3.40 7.73 -16.13
N LYS A 118 4.41 6.93 -16.47
CA LYS A 118 4.28 5.49 -16.68
C LYS A 118 4.71 4.77 -15.41
N TYR A 119 4.06 3.67 -15.08
CA TYR A 119 4.50 2.82 -13.98
C TYR A 119 4.29 1.35 -14.31
N LYS A 120 5.06 0.49 -13.63
CA LYS A 120 4.86 -0.96 -13.61
C LYS A 120 5.13 -1.47 -12.20
N ILE A 121 4.32 -2.42 -11.74
CA ILE A 121 4.61 -3.15 -10.52
C ILE A 121 5.61 -4.25 -10.88
N VAL A 122 6.78 -4.23 -10.26
CA VAL A 122 7.88 -5.15 -10.57
C VAL A 122 7.95 -6.32 -9.60
N ASN A 123 7.52 -6.11 -8.36
CA ASN A 123 7.64 -7.13 -7.33
C ASN A 123 6.56 -6.97 -6.24
N VAL A 124 6.17 -8.08 -5.64
CA VAL A 124 5.26 -8.14 -4.48
C VAL A 124 5.86 -9.09 -3.45
N VAL A 125 6.47 -8.50 -2.43
CA VAL A 125 7.19 -9.20 -1.37
C VAL A 125 6.35 -9.23 -0.10
N ARG A 126 6.40 -10.35 0.62
CA ARG A 126 5.83 -10.44 1.97
C ARG A 126 6.97 -10.30 2.95
N GLU A 127 6.89 -9.32 3.84
CA GLU A 127 7.90 -9.06 4.85
C GLU A 127 7.32 -9.31 6.24
N LEU A 128 8.09 -9.99 7.09
CA LEU A 128 7.72 -10.09 8.50
C LEU A 128 7.92 -8.72 9.15
N ASN A 129 6.85 -8.18 9.74
CA ASN A 129 6.91 -6.91 10.45
C ASN A 129 7.56 -7.12 11.82
N VAL A 130 8.89 -6.98 11.86
CA VAL A 130 9.69 -7.16 13.07
C VAL A 130 9.56 -5.99 14.05
N ASP A 131 9.23 -4.80 13.55
CA ASP A 131 9.13 -3.56 14.34
C ASP A 131 7.78 -3.36 15.02
N SER A 132 6.80 -4.23 14.74
CA SER A 132 5.48 -4.11 15.34
C SER A 132 5.57 -4.33 16.87
N PRO A 133 5.00 -3.45 17.71
CA PRO A 133 5.03 -3.59 19.17
C PRO A 133 4.41 -4.89 19.66
N THR A 134 3.53 -5.50 18.85
CA THR A 134 2.87 -6.77 19.16
C THR A 134 3.59 -7.98 18.56
N THR A 135 4.75 -7.82 17.92
CA THR A 135 5.43 -8.91 17.19
C THR A 135 5.80 -10.09 18.08
N PHE A 136 6.07 -9.84 19.37
CA PHE A 136 6.29 -10.88 20.37
C PHE A 136 5.07 -11.79 20.62
N TYR A 137 3.85 -11.28 20.36
CA TYR A 137 2.60 -12.01 20.61
C TYR A 137 1.90 -12.45 19.32
N VAL A 138 2.05 -11.69 18.24
CA VAL A 138 1.40 -11.94 16.94
C VAL A 138 2.37 -11.60 15.83
N LYS A 139 2.75 -12.61 15.05
CA LYS A 139 3.51 -12.41 13.81
C LYS A 139 2.64 -11.63 12.83
N ARG A 140 3.06 -10.41 12.48
CA ARG A 140 2.44 -9.62 11.41
C ARG A 140 3.27 -9.75 10.14
N ILE A 141 2.59 -9.97 9.03
CA ILE A 141 3.19 -10.01 7.69
C ILE A 141 2.67 -8.78 6.95
N ASP A 142 3.58 -7.89 6.59
CA ASP A 142 3.28 -6.78 5.69
C ASP A 142 3.52 -7.24 4.24
N VAL A 143 2.79 -6.65 3.29
CA VAL A 143 3.06 -6.82 1.86
C VAL A 143 3.71 -5.55 1.35
N VAL A 144 4.85 -5.67 0.69
CA VAL A 144 5.57 -4.58 0.05
C VAL A 144 5.45 -4.76 -1.45
N VAL A 145 4.85 -3.78 -2.12
CA VAL A 145 4.70 -3.73 -3.57
C VAL A 145 5.71 -2.75 -4.13
N GLU A 146 6.59 -3.22 -5.01
CA GLU A 146 7.59 -2.38 -5.67
C GLU A 146 7.04 -1.89 -7.01
N ALA A 147 6.94 -0.57 -7.17
CA ALA A 147 6.48 0.09 -8.38
C ALA A 147 7.60 0.92 -9.00
N GLU A 148 8.04 0.54 -10.19
CA GLU A 148 8.90 1.37 -11.03
C GLU A 148 8.07 2.44 -11.72
N MET A 149 8.58 3.66 -11.73
CA MET A 149 7.96 4.84 -12.32
C MET A 149 8.90 5.51 -13.31
N GLU A 150 8.34 5.98 -14.41
CA GLU A 150 9.02 6.79 -15.41
C GLU A 150 8.20 8.05 -15.71
N TYR A 151 8.85 9.20 -15.55
CA TYR A 151 8.27 10.51 -15.78
C TYR A 151 8.54 10.95 -17.22
N SER A 152 7.51 11.44 -17.89
CA SER A 152 7.56 11.83 -19.31
C SER A 152 8.01 13.27 -19.54
N SER A 153 7.82 14.16 -18.56
CA SER A 153 8.23 15.57 -18.60
C SER A 153 9.15 15.92 -17.44
N ARG A 154 10.24 16.66 -17.75
CA ARG A 154 11.19 17.17 -16.76
C ARG A 154 10.55 18.17 -15.81
N ASP A 155 9.63 19.00 -16.32
CA ASP A 155 9.01 20.08 -15.55
C ASP A 155 7.95 19.55 -14.58
N ALA A 156 7.32 18.44 -14.95
CA ALA A 156 6.34 17.78 -14.09
C ALA A 156 6.98 16.78 -13.12
N ALA A 157 8.21 16.33 -13.39
CA ALA A 157 8.88 15.31 -12.60
C ALA A 157 9.21 15.79 -11.17
N PRO A 158 9.14 14.90 -10.17
CA PRO A 158 9.51 15.23 -8.80
C PRO A 158 11.00 15.58 -8.67
N VAL A 159 11.30 16.48 -7.74
CA VAL A 159 12.67 16.92 -7.43
C VAL A 159 13.25 16.05 -6.32
N TYR A 160 14.31 15.28 -6.56
CA TYR A 160 15.03 14.54 -5.52
C TYR A 160 16.46 15.05 -5.39
N GLY A 161 16.90 15.38 -4.17
CA GLY A 161 18.25 15.94 -3.96
C GLY A 161 18.53 17.21 -4.78
N GLY A 162 17.51 18.05 -4.99
CA GLY A 162 17.61 19.27 -5.80
C GLY A 162 17.60 19.05 -7.32
N ARG A 163 17.35 17.84 -7.82
CA ARG A 163 17.32 17.52 -9.26
C ARG A 163 16.03 16.80 -9.65
N ASN A 164 15.49 17.12 -10.82
CA ASN A 164 14.36 16.36 -11.38
C ASN A 164 14.82 14.96 -11.74
N ILE A 165 14.04 13.95 -11.37
CA ILE A 165 14.35 12.54 -11.67
C ILE A 165 13.52 12.05 -12.86
N LYS A 166 14.10 11.22 -13.71
CA LYS A 166 13.37 10.62 -14.84
C LYS A 166 12.69 9.32 -14.45
N LYS A 167 13.32 8.55 -13.55
CA LYS A 167 12.83 7.26 -13.07
C LYS A 167 12.95 7.15 -11.57
N ALA A 168 12.10 6.33 -10.97
CA ALA A 168 12.10 6.06 -9.54
C ALA A 168 11.51 4.68 -9.25
N VAL A 169 11.93 4.08 -8.13
CA VAL A 169 11.26 2.91 -7.54
C VAL A 169 10.57 3.36 -6.26
N TYR A 170 9.30 3.03 -6.14
CA TYR A 170 8.49 3.28 -4.95
C TYR A 170 8.04 1.98 -4.33
N LEU A 171 8.23 1.83 -3.02
CA LEU A 171 7.76 0.67 -2.28
C LEU A 171 6.47 1.06 -1.56
N ILE A 172 5.37 0.39 -1.88
CA ILE A 172 4.07 0.56 -1.25
C ILE A 172 3.93 -0.54 -0.21
N LYS A 173 4.09 -0.17 1.05
CA LYS A 173 3.94 -1.04 2.20
C LYS A 173 2.47 -1.14 2.60
N MET A 174 2.00 -2.35 2.78
CA MET A 174 0.63 -2.68 3.12
C MET A 174 0.59 -3.54 4.39
N ILE A 175 -0.20 -3.16 5.39
CA ILE A 175 -0.37 -3.94 6.64
C ILE A 175 -1.25 -5.19 6.39
N HIS A 176 -2.05 -5.17 5.32
CA HIS A 176 -2.79 -6.30 4.75
C HIS A 176 -2.88 -6.09 3.24
N SER A 177 -3.18 -7.12 2.44
CA SER A 177 -3.28 -7.07 0.97
C SER A 177 -4.23 -6.00 0.39
N ARG A 178 -4.98 -5.28 1.23
CA ARG A 178 -5.89 -4.17 0.85
C ARG A 178 -5.71 -2.91 1.70
N ASN A 179 -4.69 -2.83 2.54
CA ASN A 179 -4.52 -1.74 3.51
C ASN A 179 -3.15 -1.08 3.38
N ILE A 180 -3.10 0.06 2.68
CA ILE A 180 -1.85 0.73 2.32
C ILE A 180 -1.40 1.58 3.50
N ALA A 181 -0.29 1.18 4.09
CA ALA A 181 0.25 1.77 5.28
C ALA A 181 1.11 2.99 4.97
N ARG A 182 2.01 2.84 4.01
CA ARG A 182 2.94 3.88 3.56
C ARG A 182 3.42 3.56 2.15
N ALA A 183 3.75 4.57 1.36
CA ALA A 183 4.65 4.41 0.23
C ALA A 183 6.02 4.99 0.65
N VAL A 184 7.01 4.16 0.97
CA VAL A 184 8.34 4.63 1.40
C VAL A 184 9.42 3.95 0.57
N LYS A 185 10.43 4.74 0.21
CA LYS A 185 11.39 4.55 -0.88
C LYS A 185 12.62 3.70 -0.52
N ASP A 186 13.19 3.04 -1.53
CA ASP A 186 14.60 3.09 -1.97
C ASP A 186 14.63 2.47 -3.39
N ILE A 187 15.31 2.92 -4.44
CA ILE A 187 16.67 3.43 -4.63
C ILE A 187 16.65 4.48 -5.79
N ALA A 188 17.63 5.40 -5.80
CA ALA A 188 17.88 6.30 -6.93
C ALA A 188 18.19 5.53 -8.23
N VAL A 189 17.48 5.85 -9.32
CA VAL A 189 17.93 5.48 -10.66
C VAL A 189 18.24 6.76 -11.43
N ASP A 190 19.51 7.15 -11.39
CA ASP A 190 20.13 8.10 -12.34
C ASP A 190 20.15 7.47 -13.76
N ASP A 191 20.34 8.17 -14.87
CA ASP A 191 21.20 9.33 -15.01
C ASP A 191 20.69 10.29 -16.11
N LYS A 192 20.26 11.49 -15.69
CA LYS A 192 20.04 12.72 -16.51
C LYS A 192 18.80 12.77 -17.40
N TRP A 193 17.95 13.77 -17.10
CA TRP A 193 17.30 14.55 -18.16
C TRP A 193 18.43 15.27 -18.91
N HIS A 194 18.75 14.88 -20.15
CA HIS A 194 19.75 15.60 -20.93
C HIS A 194 19.35 17.08 -21.07
N PRO A 195 20.31 18.01 -20.96
CA PRO A 195 20.06 19.45 -21.03
C PRO A 195 19.39 19.87 -22.34
#